data_AF-A0A9D4QJP6-F1
#
_entry.id   AF-A0A9D4QJP6-F1
#
_cell.length_a   1.000
_cell.length_b   1.000
_cell.length_c   1.000
_cell.angle_alpha   90.00
_cell.angle_beta   90.00
_cell.angle_gamma   90.00
#
_symmetry.space_group_name_H-M   'P 1'
#
loop_
_entity.id
_entity.type
_entity.pdbx_description
1 polymer ?
#
loop_
_entity_poly.entity_id
_entity_poly.type
_entity_poly.pdbx_seq_one_letter_code
_entity_poly.pdbx_strand_id
1 'polypeptide(L)'
;MEEWISDTRRNSPTFRCWNILIRWELLVLSLIRSLRNRDFALNVISLKRLVQFFFALNHQNYARWVPVHIRDMEHLPESVRGEFEVNGNCVVKKTKKRFSSMPIDQAHEQNNEMVKGSGGAVCLTDHPTAFIKWMIAGHEYARIINEFEGLEMQKDPGHHHEETIVVLCMYVFL
;
A
#
# COMPACT_ATOMS: atom_id res chain seq x y z
N MET A 1 10.98 -7.39 -31.63
CA MET A 1 9.71 -7.35 -30.87
C MET A 1 9.21 -5.92 -30.68
N GLU A 2 10.05 -4.97 -30.23
CA GLU A 2 9.64 -3.56 -30.05
C GLU A 2 9.19 -2.87 -31.36
N GLU A 3 9.85 -3.15 -32.48
CA GLU A 3 9.48 -2.61 -33.80
C GLU A 3 8.06 -3.03 -34.22
N TRP A 4 7.71 -4.31 -34.02
CA TRP A 4 6.37 -4.84 -34.32
C TRP A 4 5.28 -4.18 -33.46
N ILE A 5 5.55 -3.98 -32.16
CA ILE A 5 4.62 -3.28 -31.26
C ILE A 5 4.44 -1.82 -31.72
N SER A 6 5.52 -1.17 -32.13
CA SER A 6 5.49 0.22 -32.60
C SER A 6 4.66 0.37 -33.87
N ASP A 7 4.87 -0.51 -34.85
CA ASP A 7 4.14 -0.53 -36.12
C ASP A 7 2.65 -0.85 -35.91
N THR A 8 2.34 -1.92 -35.18
CA THR A 8 0.95 -2.35 -34.92
C THR A 8 0.15 -1.28 -34.16
N ARG A 9 0.79 -0.55 -33.24
CA ARG A 9 0.19 0.58 -32.49
C ARG A 9 -0.11 1.81 -33.37
N ARG A 10 0.60 1.98 -34.49
CA ARG A 10 0.30 3.03 -35.47
C ARG A 10 -0.90 2.64 -36.34
N ASN A 11 -0.98 1.37 -36.70
CA ASN A 11 -1.92 0.87 -37.70
C ASN A 11 -3.28 0.42 -37.11
N SER A 12 -3.35 0.12 -35.80
CA SER A 12 -4.59 -0.32 -35.15
C SER A 12 -4.93 0.50 -33.89
N PRO A 13 -6.06 1.25 -33.89
CA PRO A 13 -6.55 1.96 -32.71
C PRO A 13 -6.85 1.03 -31.52
N THR A 14 -7.43 -0.15 -31.79
CA THR A 14 -7.74 -1.15 -30.76
C THR A 14 -6.47 -1.67 -30.11
N PHE A 15 -5.45 -2.03 -30.90
CA PHE A 15 -4.16 -2.44 -30.36
C PHE A 15 -3.50 -1.33 -29.52
N ARG A 16 -3.60 -0.07 -29.98
CA ARG A 16 -3.10 1.08 -29.21
C ARG A 16 -3.77 1.18 -27.85
N CYS A 17 -5.09 1.03 -27.78
CA CYS A 17 -5.84 1.04 -26.52
C CYS A 17 -5.35 -0.06 -25.57
N TRP A 18 -5.34 -1.32 -26.02
CA TRP A 18 -4.85 -2.45 -25.21
C TRP A 18 -3.41 -2.29 -24.76
N ASN A 19 -2.53 -1.80 -25.62
CA ASN A 19 -1.14 -1.55 -25.26
C ASN A 19 -1.01 -0.45 -24.18
N ILE A 20 -1.86 0.59 -24.19
CA ILE A 20 -1.88 1.60 -23.11
C ILE A 20 -2.33 0.95 -21.80
N LEU A 21 -3.40 0.14 -21.84
CA LEU A 21 -3.95 -0.53 -20.66
C LEU A 21 -2.93 -1.49 -20.03
N ILE A 22 -2.28 -2.34 -20.84
CA ILE A 22 -1.23 -3.26 -20.36
C ILE A 22 -0.06 -2.48 -19.76
N ARG A 23 0.37 -1.37 -20.38
CA ARG A 23 1.44 -0.53 -19.83
C ARG A 23 1.05 0.07 -18.49
N TRP A 24 -0.19 0.53 -18.33
CA TRP A 24 -0.70 1.02 -17.06
C TRP A 24 -0.71 -0.08 -15.99
N GLU A 25 -1.22 -1.27 -16.32
CA GLU A 25 -1.28 -2.41 -15.40
C GLU A 25 0.12 -2.85 -14.94
N LEU A 26 1.09 -2.92 -15.86
CA LEU A 26 2.48 -3.22 -15.52
C LEU A 26 3.11 -2.18 -14.59
N LEU A 27 2.71 -0.90 -14.70
CA LEU A 27 3.16 0.14 -13.78
C LEU A 27 2.53 -0.02 -12.39
N VAL A 28 1.25 -0.37 -12.31
CA VAL A 28 0.57 -0.70 -11.04
C VAL A 28 1.23 -1.91 -10.37
N LEU A 29 1.49 -2.97 -11.13
CA LEU A 29 2.20 -4.16 -10.62
C LEU A 29 3.64 -3.83 -10.18
N SER A 30 4.31 -2.90 -10.87
CA SER A 30 5.64 -2.42 -10.46
C SER A 30 5.58 -1.66 -9.13
N LEU A 31 4.56 -0.83 -8.95
CA LEU A 31 4.31 -0.15 -7.68
C LEU A 31 4.04 -1.16 -6.55
N ILE A 32 3.13 -2.13 -6.77
CA ILE A 32 2.86 -3.19 -5.80
C ILE A 32 4.14 -3.96 -5.46
N ARG A 33 4.92 -4.35 -6.48
CA ARG A 33 6.19 -5.06 -6.30
C ARG A 33 7.17 -4.26 -5.45
N SER A 34 7.25 -2.94 -5.66
CA SER A 34 8.11 -2.06 -4.88
C SER A 34 7.77 -2.08 -3.39
N LEU A 35 6.47 -1.98 -3.07
CA LEU A 35 5.97 -1.94 -1.70
C LEU A 35 6.16 -3.29 -1.00
N ARG A 36 5.78 -4.40 -1.66
CA ARG A 36 5.89 -5.76 -1.10
C ARG A 36 7.33 -6.19 -0.85
N ASN A 37 8.27 -5.71 -1.68
CA ASN A 37 9.71 -6.01 -1.57
C ASN A 37 10.54 -4.94 -0.85
N ARG A 38 9.93 -3.84 -0.38
CA ARG A 38 10.62 -2.74 0.31
C ARG A 38 11.65 -2.01 -0.57
N ASP A 39 11.39 -1.94 -1.87
CA ASP A 39 12.26 -1.28 -2.85
C ASP A 39 11.83 0.18 -3.02
N PHE A 40 12.49 1.07 -2.26
CA PHE A 40 12.18 2.50 -2.24
C PHE A 40 12.42 3.18 -3.59
N ALA A 41 13.54 2.87 -4.26
CA ALA A 41 13.87 3.48 -5.54
C ALA A 41 12.83 3.13 -6.62
N LEU A 42 12.44 1.84 -6.70
CA LEU A 42 11.41 1.40 -7.61
C LEU A 42 10.05 2.02 -7.29
N ASN A 43 9.75 2.26 -6.01
CA ASN A 43 8.51 2.90 -5.58
C ASN A 43 8.38 4.30 -6.18
N VAL A 44 9.40 5.15 -5.97
CA VAL A 44 9.43 6.53 -6.47
C VAL A 44 9.37 6.55 -8.01
N ILE A 45 10.13 5.69 -8.69
CA ILE A 45 10.10 5.58 -10.16
C ILE A 45 8.72 5.14 -10.67
N SER A 46 8.08 4.20 -10.01
CA SER A 46 6.75 3.70 -10.40
C SER A 46 5.69 4.79 -10.23
N LEU A 47 5.71 5.53 -9.11
CA LEU A 47 4.81 6.66 -8.86
C LEU A 47 4.99 7.76 -9.91
N LYS A 48 6.22 8.13 -10.25
CA LYS A 48 6.51 9.10 -11.33
C LYS A 48 5.93 8.72 -12.67
N ARG A 49 5.92 7.41 -13.00
CA ARG A 49 5.35 6.91 -14.26
C ARG A 49 3.83 6.80 -14.21
N LEU A 50 3.26 6.52 -13.03
CA LEU A 50 1.81 6.42 -12.80
C LEU A 50 1.11 7.77 -12.74
N VAL A 51 1.80 8.85 -12.35
CA VAL A 51 1.17 10.16 -12.09
C VAL A 51 0.35 10.69 -13.27
N GLN A 52 0.85 10.49 -14.50
CA GLN A 52 0.15 10.89 -15.73
C GLN A 52 -1.18 10.12 -15.92
N PHE A 53 -1.26 8.87 -15.46
CA PHE A 53 -2.46 8.06 -15.57
C PHE A 53 -3.53 8.49 -14.56
N PHE A 54 -3.16 9.00 -13.39
CA PHE A 54 -4.14 9.59 -12.47
C PHE A 54 -4.86 10.78 -13.09
N PHE A 55 -4.12 11.62 -13.80
CA PHE A 55 -4.72 12.73 -14.54
C PHE A 55 -5.60 12.21 -15.70
N ALA A 56 -5.09 11.28 -16.51
CA ALA A 56 -5.82 10.74 -17.67
C ALA A 56 -7.11 9.98 -17.28
N LEU A 57 -7.14 9.35 -16.10
CA LEU A 57 -8.28 8.59 -15.58
C LEU A 57 -9.18 9.42 -14.66
N ASN A 58 -9.00 10.75 -14.60
CA ASN A 58 -9.78 11.68 -13.78
C ASN A 58 -9.74 11.39 -12.26
N HIS A 59 -8.64 10.81 -11.78
CA HIS A 59 -8.37 10.64 -10.34
C HIS A 59 -7.76 11.93 -9.77
N GLN A 60 -8.56 12.99 -9.68
CA GLN A 60 -8.08 14.35 -9.38
C GLN A 60 -7.34 14.47 -8.04
N ASN A 61 -7.79 13.77 -7.00
CA ASN A 61 -7.13 13.76 -5.69
C ASN A 61 -5.70 13.20 -5.81
N TYR A 62 -5.56 12.01 -6.42
CA TYR A 62 -4.27 11.38 -6.68
C TYR A 62 -3.40 12.23 -7.61
N ALA A 63 -3.96 12.77 -8.69
CA ALA A 63 -3.22 13.62 -9.63
C ALA A 63 -2.65 14.88 -8.96
N ARG A 64 -3.30 15.38 -7.89
CA ARG A 64 -2.84 16.54 -7.10
C ARG A 64 -1.81 16.16 -6.04
N TRP A 65 -2.06 15.10 -5.27
CA TRP A 65 -1.24 14.76 -4.09
C TRP A 65 -0.03 13.88 -4.40
N VAL A 66 -0.13 13.01 -5.40
CA VAL A 66 1.00 12.13 -5.79
C VAL A 66 2.24 12.92 -6.23
N PRO A 67 2.15 14.02 -7.02
CA PRO A 67 3.31 14.86 -7.30
C PRO A 67 3.98 15.43 -6.04
N VAL A 68 3.18 15.85 -5.05
CA VAL A 68 3.67 16.38 -3.77
C VAL A 68 4.40 15.27 -3.01
N HIS A 69 3.78 14.10 -2.90
CA HIS A 69 4.39 12.93 -2.28
C HIS A 69 5.69 12.50 -2.96
N ILE A 70 5.74 12.48 -4.30
CA ILE A 70 6.97 12.21 -5.07
C ILE A 70 8.05 13.22 -4.72
N ARG A 71 7.74 14.52 -4.74
CA ARG A 71 8.68 15.58 -4.37
C ARG A 71 9.24 15.33 -2.97
N ASP A 72 8.38 15.02 -2.01
CA ASP A 72 8.79 14.82 -0.63
C ASP A 72 9.70 13.58 -0.49
N MET A 73 9.38 12.48 -1.17
CA MET A 73 10.23 11.28 -1.23
C MET A 73 11.59 11.57 -1.90
N GLU A 74 11.63 12.46 -2.88
CA GLU A 74 12.87 12.86 -3.56
C GLU A 74 13.73 13.86 -2.79
N HIS A 75 13.17 14.53 -1.78
CA HIS A 75 13.88 15.53 -0.98
C HIS A 75 13.98 15.14 0.50
N LEU A 76 13.86 13.84 0.81
CA LEU A 76 14.09 13.33 2.16
C LEU A 76 15.49 13.68 2.66
N PRO A 77 15.63 14.01 3.97
CA PRO A 77 16.93 14.09 4.62
C PRO A 77 17.74 12.81 4.42
N GLU A 78 19.05 12.94 4.29
CA GLU A 78 19.94 11.82 3.95
C GLU A 78 19.87 10.66 4.95
N SER A 79 19.69 10.97 6.25
CA SER A 79 19.47 9.95 7.28
C SER A 79 18.22 9.11 7.04
N VAL A 80 17.12 9.74 6.62
CA VAL A 80 15.84 9.05 6.35
C VAL A 80 15.91 8.29 5.03
N ARG A 81 16.49 8.91 4.00
CA ARG A 81 16.69 8.27 2.70
C ARG A 81 17.54 7.01 2.83
N GLY A 82 18.64 7.07 3.56
CA GLY A 82 19.51 5.93 3.82
C GLY A 82 18.76 4.77 4.48
N GLU A 83 17.92 5.05 5.47
CA GLU A 83 17.04 4.05 6.10
C GLU A 83 16.03 3.43 5.11
N PHE A 84 15.48 4.23 4.21
CA PHE A 84 14.52 3.74 3.22
C PHE A 84 15.17 2.91 2.13
N GLU A 85 16.34 3.32 1.65
CA GLU A 85 17.06 2.63 0.57
C GLU A 85 17.79 1.37 1.05
N VAL A 86 18.43 1.42 2.22
CA VAL A 86 19.23 0.32 2.76
C VAL A 86 18.36 -0.68 3.51
N ASN A 87 17.53 -0.18 4.43
CA ASN A 87 16.75 -1.04 5.33
C ASN A 87 15.32 -1.28 4.84
N GLY A 88 14.83 -0.51 3.87
CA GLY A 88 13.45 -0.66 3.36
C GLY A 88 12.39 -0.23 4.39
N ASN A 89 12.74 0.71 5.29
CA ASN A 89 11.90 1.14 6.41
C ASN A 89 10.80 2.15 6.01
N CYS A 90 10.51 2.28 4.72
CA CYS A 90 9.38 3.04 4.19
C CYS A 90 8.04 2.26 4.21
N VAL A 91 8.08 0.97 4.54
CA VAL A 91 6.92 0.05 4.58
C VAL A 91 7.00 -0.84 5.82
N VAL A 92 5.87 -1.39 6.24
CA VAL A 92 5.76 -2.28 7.40
C VAL A 92 5.93 -3.73 6.97
N LYS A 93 6.67 -4.53 7.74
CA LYS A 93 6.83 -5.97 7.51
C LYS A 93 6.51 -6.76 8.78
N LYS A 94 5.31 -7.36 8.84
CA LYS A 94 4.85 -8.16 9.98
C LYS A 94 5.45 -9.57 10.03
N THR A 95 5.81 -10.14 8.88
CA THR A 95 6.31 -11.52 8.78
C THR A 95 7.67 -11.58 8.12
N LYS A 96 8.46 -12.63 8.38
CA LYS A 96 9.77 -12.82 7.74
C LYS A 96 9.70 -13.28 6.27
N LYS A 97 8.49 -13.58 5.76
CA LYS A 97 8.28 -14.05 4.38
C LYS A 97 8.81 -13.02 3.36
N ARG A 98 9.16 -13.50 2.17
CA ARG A 98 9.42 -12.61 1.02
C ARG A 98 8.10 -12.06 0.52
N PHE A 99 8.13 -10.87 -0.10
CA PHE A 99 6.93 -10.26 -0.69
C PHE A 99 5.75 -10.08 0.30
N SER A 100 6.03 -9.85 1.59
CA SER A 100 5.01 -9.76 2.65
C SER A 100 4.90 -8.38 3.29
N SER A 101 5.69 -7.42 2.81
CA SER A 101 5.65 -6.06 3.32
C SER A 101 4.37 -5.36 2.87
N MET A 102 3.92 -4.35 3.59
CA MET A 102 2.70 -3.61 3.29
C MET A 102 2.90 -2.11 3.53
N PRO A 103 2.17 -1.27 2.80
CA PRO A 103 2.08 0.16 3.10
C PRO A 103 1.74 0.44 4.57
N ILE A 104 2.24 1.56 5.10
CA ILE A 104 2.08 1.93 6.51
C ILE A 104 0.61 2.17 6.87
N ASP A 105 -0.13 2.83 5.98
CA ASP A 105 -1.58 3.06 6.07
C ASP A 105 -2.34 1.73 6.13
N GLN A 106 -1.99 0.76 5.27
CA GLN A 106 -2.61 -0.57 5.29
C GLN A 106 -2.31 -1.30 6.62
N ALA A 107 -1.09 -1.21 7.12
CA ALA A 107 -0.73 -1.79 8.42
C ALA A 107 -1.50 -1.13 9.57
N HIS A 108 -1.67 0.18 9.51
CA HIS A 108 -2.42 0.95 10.48
C HIS A 108 -3.91 0.60 10.44
N GLU A 109 -4.51 0.43 9.26
CA GLU A 109 -5.92 0.06 9.16
C GLU A 109 -6.18 -1.38 9.64
N GLN A 110 -5.28 -2.32 9.36
CA GLN A 110 -5.35 -3.66 9.97
C GLN A 110 -5.26 -3.60 11.49
N ASN A 111 -4.42 -2.72 12.03
CA ASN A 111 -4.31 -2.55 13.47
C ASN A 111 -5.58 -1.93 14.08
N ASN A 112 -6.16 -0.96 13.38
CA ASN A 112 -7.41 -0.35 13.78
C ASN A 112 -8.57 -1.35 13.80
N GLU A 113 -8.65 -2.23 12.81
CA GLU A 113 -9.69 -3.25 12.71
C GLU A 113 -9.71 -4.18 13.94
N MET A 114 -8.55 -4.60 14.44
CA MET A 114 -8.46 -5.44 15.64
C MET A 114 -9.02 -4.78 16.91
N VAL A 115 -9.04 -3.44 16.95
CA VAL A 115 -9.45 -2.68 18.13
C VAL A 115 -10.86 -2.07 17.96
N LYS A 116 -11.38 -1.99 16.72
CA LYS A 116 -12.73 -1.50 16.44
C LYS A 116 -13.75 -2.61 16.72
N GLY A 117 -14.78 -2.32 17.50
CA GLY A 117 -15.95 -3.20 17.65
C GLY A 117 -16.87 -3.15 16.41
N SER A 118 -17.96 -3.93 16.42
CA SER A 118 -18.92 -4.04 15.30
C SER A 118 -19.57 -2.72 14.85
N GLY A 119 -19.53 -1.67 15.68
CA GLY A 119 -20.00 -0.32 15.35
C GLY A 119 -18.97 0.60 14.69
N GLY A 120 -17.75 0.12 14.40
CA GLY A 120 -16.67 0.91 13.81
C GLY A 120 -16.12 1.99 14.76
N ALA A 121 -15.41 2.98 14.20
CA ALA A 121 -14.83 4.09 14.96
C ALA A 121 -15.82 5.25 15.24
N VAL A 122 -17.03 5.21 14.66
CA VAL A 122 -17.98 6.33 14.68
C VAL A 122 -18.38 6.72 16.10
N CYS A 123 -18.66 5.73 16.95
CA CYS A 123 -18.98 5.98 18.37
C CYS A 123 -17.75 6.43 19.19
N LEU A 124 -16.53 6.13 18.72
CA LEU A 124 -15.29 6.53 19.39
C LEU A 124 -14.95 7.99 19.16
N THR A 125 -15.22 8.52 17.97
CA THR A 125 -14.91 9.91 17.60
C THR A 125 -15.82 10.93 18.27
N ASP A 126 -16.99 10.51 18.73
CA ASP A 126 -17.96 11.37 19.43
C ASP A 126 -17.57 11.66 20.89
N HIS A 127 -16.63 10.88 21.44
CA HIS A 127 -16.16 11.05 22.82
C HIS A 127 -14.64 11.26 22.87
N PRO A 128 -14.14 12.52 22.95
CA PRO A 128 -12.70 12.84 22.87
C PRO A 128 -11.82 12.05 23.83
N THR A 129 -12.28 11.82 25.07
CA THR A 129 -11.54 11.02 26.06
C THR A 129 -11.45 9.54 25.69
N ALA A 130 -12.49 8.96 25.08
CA ALA A 130 -12.48 7.57 24.61
C ALA A 130 -11.55 7.45 23.40
N PHE A 131 -11.58 8.43 22.51
CA PHE A 131 -10.65 8.52 21.38
C PHE A 131 -9.18 8.62 21.83
N ILE A 132 -8.85 9.50 22.79
CA ILE A 132 -7.49 9.62 23.33
C ILE A 132 -7.04 8.32 24.00
N LYS A 133 -7.91 7.71 24.82
CA LYS A 133 -7.59 6.41 25.45
C LYS A 133 -7.33 5.34 24.40
N TRP A 134 -8.09 5.33 23.31
CA TRP A 134 -7.89 4.40 22.20
C TRP A 134 -6.61 4.69 21.41
N MET A 135 -6.28 5.96 21.13
CA MET A 135 -5.01 6.33 20.50
C MET A 135 -3.79 5.92 21.33
N ILE A 136 -3.89 5.98 22.66
CA ILE A 136 -2.77 5.65 23.56
C ILE A 136 -2.71 4.14 23.82
N ALA A 137 -3.84 3.49 24.09
CA ALA A 137 -3.88 2.10 24.54
C ALA A 137 -4.21 1.10 23.43
N GLY A 138 -4.70 1.53 22.26
CA GLY A 138 -5.19 0.64 21.21
C GLY A 138 -4.10 -0.32 20.71
N HIS A 139 -2.87 0.16 20.57
CA HIS A 139 -1.73 -0.68 20.18
C HIS A 139 -1.40 -1.74 21.24
N GLU A 140 -1.53 -1.40 22.52
CA GLU A 140 -1.31 -2.35 23.62
C GLU A 140 -2.44 -3.39 23.71
N TYR A 141 -3.69 -2.98 23.49
CA TYR A 141 -4.82 -3.93 23.39
C TYR A 141 -4.61 -4.89 22.23
N ALA A 142 -4.25 -4.38 21.04
CA ALA A 142 -3.92 -5.23 19.88
C ALA A 142 -2.77 -6.19 20.18
N ARG A 143 -1.72 -5.75 20.89
CA ARG A 143 -0.60 -6.61 21.31
C ARG A 143 -1.09 -7.73 22.24
N ILE A 144 -1.86 -7.41 23.27
CA ILE A 144 -2.38 -8.39 24.24
C ILE A 144 -3.29 -9.41 23.56
N ILE A 145 -4.18 -8.97 22.67
CA ILE A 145 -5.07 -9.87 21.91
C ILE A 145 -4.24 -10.83 21.06
N ASN A 146 -3.25 -10.33 20.30
CA ASN A 146 -2.38 -11.18 19.49
C ASN A 146 -1.54 -12.16 20.34
N GLU A 147 -1.05 -11.72 21.50
CA GLU A 147 -0.34 -12.59 22.45
C GLU A 147 -1.27 -13.71 22.96
N PHE A 148 -2.52 -13.38 23.30
CA PHE A 148 -3.51 -14.35 23.78
C PHE A 148 -3.93 -15.35 22.69
N GLU A 149 -4.28 -14.88 21.50
CA GLU A 149 -4.62 -15.74 20.35
C GLU A 149 -3.45 -16.65 19.95
N GLY A 150 -2.22 -16.14 19.99
CA GLY A 150 -1.02 -16.92 19.73
C GLY A 150 -0.77 -18.06 20.74
N LEU A 151 -1.30 -17.93 21.97
CA LEU A 151 -1.27 -19.00 22.98
C LEU A 151 -2.37 -20.05 22.72
N GLU A 152 -3.53 -19.65 22.20
CA GLU A 152 -4.60 -20.59 21.82
C GLU A 152 -4.26 -21.39 20.55
N MET A 153 -3.54 -20.79 19.58
CA MET A 153 -3.09 -21.44 18.34
C MET A 153 -2.01 -22.54 18.52
N GLN A 154 -1.56 -22.82 19.75
CA GLN A 154 -0.82 -24.07 20.02
C GLN A 154 -1.71 -25.32 19.98
N LYS A 155 -3.02 -25.16 19.79
CA LYS A 155 -3.94 -26.24 19.38
C LYS A 155 -4.51 -25.93 17.99
N ASP A 156 -4.17 -26.80 17.04
CA ASP A 156 -4.76 -26.97 15.68
C ASP A 156 -4.02 -26.28 14.49
N PRO A 157 -3.35 -27.03 13.58
CA PRO A 157 -2.53 -26.49 12.49
C PRO A 157 -3.31 -26.21 11.18
N GLY A 158 -4.56 -25.74 11.27
CA GLY A 158 -5.53 -25.88 10.18
C GLY A 158 -6.07 -24.63 9.47
N HIS A 159 -5.61 -23.40 9.76
CA HIS A 159 -6.20 -22.20 9.12
C HIS A 159 -5.24 -21.51 8.15
N HIS A 160 -5.49 -21.73 6.87
CA HIS A 160 -4.95 -20.93 5.79
C HIS A 160 -5.55 -19.53 5.86
N HIS A 161 -4.73 -18.51 6.14
CA HIS A 161 -5.12 -17.14 5.82
C HIS A 161 -5.36 -17.07 4.31
N GLU A 162 -6.62 -16.94 3.92
CA GLU A 162 -6.95 -16.45 2.60
C GLU A 162 -6.31 -15.07 2.47
N GLU A 163 -5.23 -14.99 1.69
CA GLU A 163 -4.76 -13.73 1.15
C GLU A 163 -5.88 -13.23 0.24
N THR A 164 -6.82 -12.48 0.80
CA THR A 164 -7.73 -11.65 0.02
C THR A 164 -6.84 -10.79 -0.85
N ILE A 165 -6.80 -11.13 -2.14
CA ILE A 165 -6.12 -10.38 -3.18
C ILE A 165 -6.81 -9.01 -3.22
N VAL A 166 -6.29 -8.05 -2.46
CA VAL A 166 -6.74 -6.67 -2.51
C VAL A 166 -6.09 -6.02 -3.73
N VAL A 167 -6.59 -6.38 -4.92
CA VAL A 167 -6.32 -5.67 -6.18
C VAL A 167 -7.02 -4.30 -6.22
N LEU A 168 -7.56 -3.81 -5.09
CA LEU A 168 -8.23 -2.51 -4.99
C LEU A 168 -7.73 -1.58 -3.88
N CYS A 169 -6.52 -1.79 -3.33
CA CYS A 169 -5.89 -0.80 -2.42
C CYS A 169 -5.13 0.31 -3.17
N MET A 170 -5.64 0.76 -4.31
CA MET A 170 -5.38 2.12 -4.79
C MET A 170 -6.51 3.09 -4.43
N TYR A 171 -7.58 2.63 -3.76
CA TYR A 171 -8.74 3.45 -3.39
C TYR A 171 -8.79 3.91 -1.93
N VAL A 172 -7.78 3.57 -1.13
CA VAL A 172 -7.74 3.95 0.29
C VAL A 172 -6.42 4.69 0.50
N PHE A 173 -6.46 6.00 0.22
CA PHE A 173 -5.51 7.05 0.64
C PHE A 173 -4.03 6.90 0.21
N LEU A 174 -3.69 7.12 -1.06
CA LEU A 174 -3.13 8.43 -1.45
C LEU A 174 -4.15 9.55 -1.69
#